data_AF-E9GHY3-F1
#
_entry.id   AF-E9GHY3-F1
#
_cell.length_a   1.000
_cell.length_b   1.000
_cell.length_c   1.000
_cell.angle_alpha   90.00
_cell.angle_beta   90.00
_cell.angle_gamma   90.00
#
_symmetry.space_group_name_H-M   'P 1'
#
loop_
_entity.id
_entity.type
_entity.pdbx_description
1 polymer ?
#
loop_
_entity_poly.entity_id
_entity_poly.type
_entity_poly.pdbx_seq_one_letter_code
_entity_poly.pdbx_strand_id
1 'polypeptide(L)'
;MTSQSMYASQSKSLESNTLLSVEEIEEKIQTLITENTGLRNTLQQNNTYMRQLSSTLVEWQEEVIRVQSVYQNKVERAKEVITKLKEENAALKEKIDLERANAHSSSNISEIARPNQIQATQEGFESLDSYVLVASSPPDDLTLKDNRHGDELPSYDSLFHQRENGEGIADTSLCQVQREADFLREQLANEMESNKNKQILLNQTTAQLDQLMVEFQELSKKWGQQSQAVLDHSVDELTKTNLQLRQNYSELEEKVISANTRLAVAEEMVLSKQVDITELQSEIARLEKCLETMPILKAQMELFRTDFEAEREARQSLAGDKDAMEQEIRLLKRQLEGAVENSYVSVSTRPSEDDVVVTSYECPKCNFAFQSNDALNNHLDVCLTQQMFP
;
A
#
# COMPACT_ATOMS: atom_id res chain seq x y z
N MET A 1 -68.56 38.16 -69.60
CA MET A 1 -68.90 37.08 -68.64
C MET A 1 -67.67 36.51 -67.91
N THR A 2 -66.63 37.31 -67.63
CA THR A 2 -65.35 36.78 -67.08
C THR A 2 -64.93 37.37 -65.75
N SER A 3 -65.51 38.50 -65.31
CA SER A 3 -65.16 39.10 -64.02
C SER A 3 -65.82 38.43 -62.80
N GLN A 4 -66.95 37.73 -62.99
CA GLN A 4 -67.64 37.01 -61.89
C GLN A 4 -66.99 35.65 -61.55
N SER A 5 -66.26 35.05 -62.50
CA SER A 5 -65.59 33.76 -62.28
C SER A 5 -64.28 33.90 -61.49
N MET A 6 -63.48 34.95 -61.75
CA MET A 6 -62.24 35.19 -61.00
C MET A 6 -62.46 35.62 -59.55
N TYR A 7 -63.50 36.42 -59.26
CA TYR A 7 -63.82 36.78 -57.87
C TYR A 7 -64.33 35.59 -57.04
N ALA A 8 -64.99 34.60 -57.66
CA ALA A 8 -65.46 33.40 -56.99
C ALA A 8 -64.34 32.36 -56.73
N SER A 9 -63.31 32.33 -57.57
CA SER A 9 -62.14 31.47 -57.36
C SER A 9 -61.15 32.05 -56.34
N GLN A 10 -61.06 33.37 -56.22
CA GLN A 10 -60.20 34.02 -55.23
C GLN A 10 -60.84 34.08 -53.83
N SER A 11 -62.18 34.11 -53.72
CA SER A 11 -62.88 33.97 -52.44
C SER A 11 -62.85 32.52 -51.91
N LYS A 12 -62.96 31.51 -52.78
CA LYS A 12 -62.87 30.09 -52.38
C LYS A 12 -61.49 29.65 -51.91
N SER A 13 -60.41 30.32 -52.35
CA SER A 13 -59.04 30.00 -51.91
C SER A 13 -58.64 30.71 -50.61
N LEU A 14 -59.34 31.79 -50.21
CA LEU A 14 -59.10 32.47 -48.93
C LEU A 14 -59.96 31.91 -47.78
N GLU A 15 -61.12 31.33 -48.06
CA GLU A 15 -61.98 30.72 -47.02
C GLU A 15 -61.52 29.31 -46.58
N SER A 16 -60.70 28.63 -47.37
CA SER A 16 -60.14 27.30 -47.01
C SER A 16 -58.86 27.34 -46.16
N ASN A 17 -58.40 28.52 -45.73
CA ASN A 17 -57.18 28.65 -44.93
C ASN A 17 -57.41 29.12 -43.48
N THR A 18 -58.66 29.14 -42.99
CA THR A 18 -58.98 29.67 -41.64
C THR A 18 -59.89 28.80 -40.78
N LEU A 19 -60.11 27.54 -41.13
CA LEU A 19 -60.78 26.58 -40.24
C LEU A 19 -60.04 25.24 -40.35
N LEU A 20 -58.95 25.10 -39.59
CA LEU A 20 -58.51 23.77 -39.17
C LEU A 20 -59.74 23.05 -38.59
N SER A 21 -59.96 21.80 -38.98
CA SER A 21 -61.02 21.00 -38.37
C SER A 21 -60.81 20.99 -36.86
N VAL A 22 -61.89 20.96 -36.07
CA VAL A 22 -61.80 20.85 -34.60
C VAL A 22 -60.87 19.70 -34.20
N GLU A 23 -60.90 18.62 -34.97
CA GLU A 23 -60.06 17.43 -34.81
C GLU A 23 -58.56 17.70 -35.08
N GLU A 24 -58.22 18.53 -36.07
CA GLU A 24 -56.83 18.93 -36.35
C GLU A 24 -56.30 19.90 -35.28
N ILE A 25 -57.17 20.75 -34.73
CA ILE A 25 -56.83 21.64 -33.61
C ILE A 25 -56.58 20.81 -32.34
N GLU A 26 -57.43 19.82 -32.06
CA GLU A 26 -57.28 18.89 -30.94
C GLU A 26 -55.97 18.09 -31.03
N GLU A 27 -55.61 17.59 -32.22
CA GLU A 27 -54.34 16.88 -32.44
C GLU A 27 -53.13 17.79 -32.24
N LYS A 28 -53.20 19.04 -32.71
CA LYS A 28 -52.12 20.04 -32.51
C LYS A 28 -51.95 20.39 -31.04
N ILE A 29 -53.06 20.61 -30.32
CA ILE A 29 -53.05 20.87 -28.87
C ILE A 29 -52.46 19.66 -28.14
N GLN A 30 -52.86 18.44 -28.50
CA GLN A 30 -52.34 17.23 -27.87
C GLN A 30 -50.84 17.06 -28.11
N THR A 31 -50.37 17.33 -29.33
CA THR A 31 -48.93 17.33 -29.67
C THR A 31 -48.16 18.39 -28.88
N LEU A 32 -48.71 19.59 -28.74
CA LEU A 32 -48.10 20.64 -27.92
C LEU A 32 -48.07 20.25 -26.45
N ILE A 33 -49.10 19.58 -25.92
CA ILE A 33 -49.12 19.09 -24.55
C ILE A 33 -48.07 18.00 -24.34
N THR A 34 -47.93 17.05 -25.27
CA THR A 34 -46.91 15.98 -25.17
C THR A 34 -45.50 16.54 -25.28
N GLU A 35 -45.27 17.50 -26.17
CA GLU A 35 -43.99 18.19 -26.29
C GLU A 35 -43.66 19.00 -25.03
N ASN A 36 -44.63 19.77 -24.51
CA ASN A 36 -44.44 20.60 -23.32
C ASN A 36 -44.19 19.74 -22.07
N THR A 37 -44.90 18.60 -21.95
CA THR A 37 -44.63 17.62 -20.88
C THR A 37 -43.27 16.95 -21.04
N GLY A 38 -42.84 16.63 -22.26
CA GLY A 38 -41.49 16.14 -22.57
C GLY A 38 -40.41 17.14 -22.15
N LEU A 39 -40.52 18.40 -22.58
CA LEU A 39 -39.60 19.47 -22.21
C LEU A 39 -39.54 19.69 -20.69
N ARG A 40 -40.70 19.67 -20.02
CA ARG A 40 -40.77 19.78 -18.56
C ARG A 40 -40.03 18.63 -17.87
N ASN A 41 -40.20 17.40 -18.35
CA ASN A 41 -39.52 16.23 -17.80
C ASN A 41 -38.00 16.30 -18.04
N THR A 42 -37.55 16.70 -19.24
CA THR A 42 -36.12 16.90 -19.54
C THR A 42 -35.51 18.00 -18.67
N LEU A 43 -36.22 19.11 -18.47
CA LEU A 43 -35.76 20.21 -17.62
C LEU A 43 -35.72 19.80 -16.14
N GLN A 44 -36.66 18.98 -15.69
CA GLN A 44 -36.64 18.41 -14.34
C GLN A 44 -35.45 17.46 -14.15
N GLN A 45 -35.18 16.58 -15.12
CA GLN A 45 -34.01 15.69 -15.12
C GLN A 45 -32.70 16.48 -15.11
N ASN A 46 -32.60 17.53 -15.93
CA ASN A 46 -31.42 18.40 -15.95
C ASN A 46 -31.22 19.10 -14.60
N ASN A 47 -32.28 19.62 -13.99
CA ASN A 47 -32.21 20.21 -12.64
C ASN A 47 -31.81 19.21 -11.54
N THR A 48 -32.22 17.94 -11.64
CA THR A 48 -31.77 16.91 -10.70
C THR A 48 -30.29 16.58 -10.92
N TYR A 49 -29.86 16.48 -12.18
CA TYR A 49 -28.47 16.22 -12.53
C TYR A 49 -27.55 17.37 -12.07
N MET A 50 -27.95 18.61 -12.30
CA MET A 50 -27.20 19.79 -11.82
C MET A 50 -27.09 19.83 -10.30
N ARG A 51 -28.13 19.42 -9.56
CA ARG A 51 -28.06 19.30 -8.10
C ARG A 51 -27.10 18.19 -7.66
N GLN A 52 -27.08 17.06 -8.34
CA GLN A 52 -26.13 15.98 -8.06
C GLN A 52 -24.69 16.45 -8.31
N LEU A 53 -24.42 17.07 -9.47
CA LEU A 53 -23.12 17.65 -9.78
C LEU A 53 -22.69 18.70 -8.73
N SER A 54 -23.61 19.57 -8.31
CA SER A 54 -23.32 20.55 -7.26
C SER A 54 -22.98 19.88 -5.91
N SER A 55 -23.65 18.79 -5.55
CA SER A 55 -23.36 18.04 -4.32
C SER A 55 -21.96 17.44 -4.38
N THR A 56 -21.63 16.75 -5.48
CA THR A 56 -20.32 16.16 -5.69
C THR A 56 -19.22 17.23 -5.69
N LEU A 57 -19.45 18.40 -6.29
CA LEU A 57 -18.48 19.49 -6.26
C LEU A 57 -18.20 19.99 -4.84
N VAL A 58 -19.23 20.10 -4.00
CA VAL A 58 -19.07 20.50 -2.59
C VAL A 58 -18.29 19.44 -1.81
N GLU A 59 -18.59 18.16 -1.99
CA GLU A 59 -17.83 17.06 -1.37
C GLU A 59 -16.35 17.09 -1.77
N TRP A 60 -16.06 17.32 -3.06
CA TRP A 60 -14.69 17.48 -3.56
C TRP A 60 -14.01 18.72 -2.94
N GLN A 61 -14.72 19.83 -2.81
CA GLN A 61 -14.20 21.04 -2.19
C GLN A 61 -13.83 20.81 -0.72
N GLU A 62 -14.69 20.12 0.04
CA GLU A 62 -14.42 19.75 1.44
C GLU A 62 -13.20 18.82 1.55
N GLU A 63 -13.09 17.85 0.66
CA GLU A 63 -11.96 16.92 0.63
C GLU A 63 -10.63 17.63 0.32
N VAL A 64 -10.63 18.57 -0.63
CA VAL A 64 -9.44 19.39 -0.94
C VAL A 64 -9.02 20.22 0.28
N ILE A 65 -9.97 20.85 0.97
CA ILE A 65 -9.69 21.63 2.19
C ILE A 65 -9.12 20.72 3.28
N ARG A 66 -9.70 19.52 3.47
CA ARG A 66 -9.24 18.53 4.45
C ARG A 66 -7.79 18.10 4.16
N VAL A 67 -7.50 17.74 2.91
CA VAL A 67 -6.16 17.33 2.48
C VAL A 67 -5.14 18.47 2.68
N GLN A 68 -5.50 19.69 2.29
CA GLN A 68 -4.64 20.87 2.49
C GLN A 68 -4.33 21.10 3.98
N SER A 69 -5.34 20.99 4.85
CA SER A 69 -5.17 21.10 6.31
C SER A 69 -4.22 20.02 6.87
N VAL A 70 -4.33 18.78 6.40
CA VAL A 70 -3.42 17.69 6.80
C VAL A 70 -1.98 17.97 6.36
N TYR A 71 -1.76 18.42 5.13
CA TYR A 71 -0.42 18.78 4.66
C TYR A 71 0.17 19.96 5.43
N GLN A 72 -0.62 21.00 5.70
CA GLN A 72 -0.19 22.14 6.53
C GLN A 72 0.24 21.67 7.92
N ASN A 73 -0.53 20.80 8.58
CA ASN A 73 -0.17 20.23 9.88
C ASN A 73 1.12 19.40 9.83
N LYS A 74 1.33 18.60 8.77
CA LYS A 74 2.58 17.83 8.60
C LYS A 74 3.79 18.74 8.43
N VAL A 75 3.64 19.81 7.65
CA VAL A 75 4.69 20.81 7.46
C VAL A 75 5.01 21.52 8.78
N GLU A 76 4.00 21.87 9.57
CA GLU A 76 4.22 22.55 10.85
C GLU A 76 4.96 21.65 11.85
N ARG A 77 4.56 20.38 11.99
CA ARG A 77 5.31 19.41 12.81
C ARG A 77 6.75 19.22 12.33
N ALA A 78 6.98 19.21 11.02
CA ALA A 78 8.33 19.11 10.47
C ALA A 78 9.18 20.34 10.85
N LYS A 79 8.60 21.55 10.81
CA LYS A 79 9.27 22.76 11.28
C LYS A 79 9.62 22.69 12.77
N GLU A 80 8.70 22.23 13.61
CA GLU A 80 8.93 22.05 15.05
C GLU A 80 10.08 21.07 15.35
N VAL A 81 10.16 19.97 14.59
CA VAL A 81 11.28 19.02 14.73
C VAL A 81 12.59 19.67 14.29
N ILE A 82 12.58 20.44 13.19
CA ILE A 82 13.76 21.17 12.72
C ILE A 82 14.21 22.21 13.75
N THR A 83 13.30 22.93 14.40
CA THR A 83 13.65 23.92 15.43
C THR A 83 14.27 23.24 16.65
N LYS A 84 13.68 22.13 17.13
CA LYS A 84 14.25 21.34 18.23
C LYS A 84 15.65 20.83 17.92
N LEU A 85 15.85 20.23 16.74
CA LEU A 85 17.17 19.76 16.32
C LEU A 85 18.19 20.90 16.16
N LYS A 86 17.76 22.10 15.77
CA LYS A 86 18.63 23.29 15.72
C LYS A 86 19.03 23.75 17.12
N GLU A 87 18.10 23.76 18.07
CA GLU A 87 18.36 24.09 19.47
C GLU A 87 19.31 23.06 20.11
N GLU A 88 19.07 21.76 19.92
CA GLU A 88 19.94 20.69 20.39
C GLU A 88 21.35 20.79 19.78
N ASN A 89 21.45 21.03 18.47
CA ASN A 89 22.75 21.24 17.82
C ASN A 89 23.47 22.49 18.35
N ALA A 90 22.75 23.57 18.65
CA ALA A 90 23.34 24.75 19.27
C ALA A 90 23.88 24.45 20.67
N ALA A 91 23.09 23.74 21.50
CA ALA A 91 23.49 23.34 22.85
C ALA A 91 24.68 22.37 22.85
N LEU A 92 24.71 21.39 21.93
CA LEU A 92 25.83 20.48 21.76
C LEU A 92 27.09 21.22 21.31
N LYS A 93 26.95 22.20 20.41
CA LYS A 93 28.08 23.01 19.95
C LYS A 93 28.65 23.86 21.08
N GLU A 94 27.80 24.49 21.89
CA GLU A 94 28.21 25.21 23.10
C GLU A 94 28.92 24.28 24.09
N LYS A 95 28.40 23.07 24.31
CA LYS A 95 29.03 22.08 25.18
C LYS A 95 30.41 21.64 24.68
N ILE A 96 30.56 21.43 23.37
CA ILE A 96 31.86 21.12 22.75
C ILE A 96 32.83 22.29 22.93
N ASP A 97 32.38 23.53 22.75
CA ASP A 97 33.23 24.70 22.90
C ASP A 97 33.63 24.93 24.38
N LEU A 98 32.75 24.64 25.34
CA LEU A 98 33.08 24.60 26.77
C LEU A 98 34.10 23.51 27.10
N GLU A 99 33.92 22.29 26.58
CA GLU A 99 34.87 21.19 26.78
C GLU A 99 36.23 21.50 26.15
N ARG A 100 36.27 22.15 24.97
CA ARG A 100 37.51 22.66 24.38
C ARG A 100 38.15 23.72 25.26
N ALA A 101 37.39 24.70 25.77
CA ALA A 101 37.93 25.73 26.66
C ALA A 101 38.50 25.13 27.96
N ASN A 102 37.83 24.13 28.54
CA ASN A 102 38.33 23.38 29.69
C ASN A 102 39.55 22.52 29.36
N ALA A 103 39.62 21.90 28.19
CA ALA A 103 40.80 21.17 27.74
C ALA A 103 42.03 22.09 27.54
N HIS A 104 41.83 23.30 26.99
CA HIS A 104 42.91 24.30 26.87
C HIS A 104 43.33 24.89 28.23
N SER A 105 42.46 24.82 29.24
CA SER A 105 42.78 25.19 30.63
C SER A 105 43.52 24.07 31.37
N SER A 106 43.33 22.81 30.96
CA SER A 106 43.96 21.61 31.55
C SER A 106 45.28 21.22 30.88
N SER A 107 45.55 21.68 29.64
CA SER A 107 46.79 21.42 28.90
C SER A 107 48.06 22.11 29.42
N ASN A 108 48.05 22.67 30.64
CA ASN A 108 49.27 23.14 31.31
C ASN A 108 49.83 22.16 32.35
N ILE A 109 49.23 21.00 32.60
CA ILE A 109 49.80 20.00 33.51
C ILE A 109 49.72 18.59 32.92
N SER A 110 50.91 17.98 32.82
CA SER A 110 51.22 16.55 32.66
C SER A 110 51.06 15.91 31.28
N GLU A 111 52.11 16.09 30.47
CA GLU A 111 52.77 14.95 29.84
C GLU A 111 53.10 13.89 30.91
N ILE A 112 52.60 12.67 30.78
CA ILE A 112 53.29 11.40 31.06
C ILE A 112 52.33 10.24 30.72
N ALA A 113 52.90 9.21 30.10
CA ALA A 113 52.37 7.86 29.85
C ALA A 113 51.45 7.67 28.61
N ARG A 114 52.11 7.58 27.44
CA ARG A 114 51.70 6.65 26.38
C ARG A 114 51.89 5.19 26.84
N PRO A 115 50.93 4.28 26.68
CA PRO A 115 51.18 2.85 26.76
C PRO A 115 51.79 2.35 25.44
N ASN A 116 52.91 1.64 25.57
CA ASN A 116 53.63 1.01 24.47
C ASN A 116 52.84 -0.17 23.87
N GLN A 117 52.95 -0.25 22.55
CA GLN A 117 52.80 -1.43 21.69
C GLN A 117 53.24 -2.74 22.38
N ILE A 118 52.34 -3.73 22.35
CA ILE A 118 52.67 -5.14 22.56
C ILE A 118 53.37 -5.63 21.29
N GLN A 119 54.69 -5.85 21.39
CA GLN A 119 55.45 -6.59 20.40
C GLN A 119 55.29 -8.09 20.66
N ALA A 120 54.91 -8.80 19.60
CA ALA A 120 55.11 -10.23 19.48
C ALA A 120 56.63 -10.49 19.32
N THR A 121 57.17 -11.35 20.17
CA THR A 121 58.41 -12.08 19.87
C THR A 121 58.17 -13.55 20.14
N GLN A 122 58.27 -14.28 19.04
CA GLN A 122 58.32 -15.72 18.89
C GLN A 122 59.72 -16.24 19.28
N GLU A 123 59.86 -17.57 19.21
CA GLU A 123 61.03 -18.42 19.46
C GLU A 123 61.13 -18.91 20.92
N GLY A 124 61.26 -20.19 21.23
CA GLY A 124 61.61 -21.36 20.43
C GLY A 124 62.48 -22.28 21.27
N PHE A 125 62.23 -23.59 21.16
CA PHE A 125 63.13 -24.71 21.49
C PHE A 125 63.10 -25.36 22.90
N GLU A 126 62.49 -26.55 22.89
CA GLU A 126 62.93 -27.86 23.43
C GLU A 126 63.31 -28.11 24.90
N SER A 127 62.75 -29.25 25.37
CA SER A 127 63.41 -30.33 26.13
C SER A 127 63.90 -30.03 27.55
N LEU A 128 63.25 -30.64 28.55
CA LEU A 128 63.86 -31.74 29.30
C LEU A 128 62.84 -32.39 30.26
N ASP A 129 62.84 -33.71 30.23
CA ASP A 129 62.45 -34.61 31.32
C ASP A 129 63.14 -34.25 32.65
N SER A 130 62.61 -34.79 33.75
CA SER A 130 63.23 -34.96 35.08
C SER A 130 62.75 -33.99 36.18
N TYR A 131 61.81 -34.44 37.01
CA TYR A 131 62.10 -34.83 38.41
C TYR A 131 60.84 -35.40 39.07
N VAL A 132 60.82 -36.72 39.28
CA VAL A 132 60.01 -37.38 40.31
C VAL A 132 61.00 -38.21 41.13
N LEU A 133 61.14 -37.86 42.41
CA LEU A 133 61.74 -38.70 43.45
C LEU A 133 60.79 -38.63 44.65
N VAL A 134 60.06 -39.71 44.95
CA VAL A 134 60.46 -40.93 45.69
C VAL A 134 60.26 -40.76 47.19
N ALA A 135 59.30 -41.53 47.71
CA ALA A 135 59.45 -42.52 48.80
C ALA A 135 58.03 -42.94 49.24
N SER A 136 57.68 -44.17 49.59
CA SER A 136 58.20 -45.52 49.41
C SER A 136 57.03 -46.44 49.84
N SER A 137 56.92 -47.59 49.19
CA SER A 137 55.83 -48.58 49.27
C SER A 137 55.52 -49.16 50.67
N PRO A 138 54.31 -49.71 50.86
CA PRO A 138 54.02 -50.75 51.86
C PRO A 138 54.36 -52.15 51.30
N PRO A 139 54.73 -53.15 52.13
CA PRO A 139 54.76 -54.54 51.68
C PRO A 139 53.63 -55.36 52.30
N ASP A 140 52.98 -56.15 51.45
CA ASP A 140 52.15 -57.30 51.82
C ASP A 140 53.01 -58.58 51.93
N ASP A 141 52.66 -59.37 52.94
CA ASP A 141 52.60 -60.84 53.04
C ASP A 141 53.80 -61.71 52.62
N LEU A 142 54.36 -62.47 53.59
CA LEU A 142 54.86 -63.84 53.37
C LEU A 142 54.81 -64.66 54.68
N THR A 143 54.19 -65.82 54.58
CA THR A 143 54.18 -66.94 55.52
C THR A 143 55.55 -67.65 55.60
N LEU A 144 55.94 -68.16 56.78
CA LEU A 144 56.69 -69.42 56.98
C LEU A 144 56.97 -69.75 58.47
N LYS A 145 56.28 -70.80 58.94
CA LYS A 145 56.68 -71.95 59.79
C LYS A 145 57.80 -71.87 60.85
N ASP A 146 57.42 -72.45 62.01
CA ASP A 146 58.11 -73.44 62.86
C ASP A 146 59.43 -73.10 63.56
N ASN A 147 59.43 -73.12 64.91
CA ASN A 147 59.60 -74.32 65.75
C ASN A 147 60.39 -74.03 67.03
N ARG A 148 59.76 -74.39 68.17
CA ARG A 148 60.35 -74.91 69.42
C ARG A 148 61.22 -73.90 70.19
N HIS A 149 61.19 -73.82 71.52
CA HIS A 149 61.53 -74.85 72.48
C HIS A 149 60.74 -74.61 73.77
N GLY A 150 60.16 -75.69 74.30
CA GLY A 150 59.90 -75.73 75.73
C GLY A 150 61.23 -75.85 76.47
N ASP A 151 61.25 -75.37 77.70
CA ASP A 151 62.03 -76.02 78.75
C ASP A 151 61.26 -75.89 80.05
N GLU A 152 61.03 -77.07 80.62
CA GLU A 152 60.57 -77.34 81.96
C GLU A 152 61.60 -76.85 82.99
N LEU A 153 61.13 -76.73 84.24
CA LEU A 153 61.78 -77.10 85.52
C LEU A 153 61.68 -75.97 86.57
N PRO A 154 61.70 -76.29 87.89
CA PRO A 154 61.30 -77.53 88.54
C PRO A 154 60.46 -77.35 89.83
N SER A 155 59.73 -78.42 90.15
CA SER A 155 59.35 -78.84 91.50
C SER A 155 60.57 -78.95 92.42
N TYR A 156 60.48 -78.52 93.69
CA TYR A 156 60.86 -79.34 94.85
C TYR A 156 60.44 -78.68 96.18
N ASP A 157 59.63 -79.43 96.93
CA ASP A 157 59.48 -79.33 98.38
C ASP A 157 60.69 -80.04 99.03
N SER A 158 61.46 -79.33 99.85
CA SER A 158 62.44 -79.92 100.74
C SER A 158 62.55 -79.10 102.03
N LEU A 159 61.86 -79.65 103.02
CA LEU A 159 62.03 -79.49 104.44
C LEU A 159 63.50 -79.64 104.90
N PHE A 160 63.85 -78.80 105.89
CA PHE A 160 64.82 -79.01 106.98
C PHE A 160 66.32 -79.19 106.67
N HIS A 161 67.08 -78.11 106.88
CA HIS A 161 68.16 -77.90 107.87
C HIS A 161 69.00 -76.73 107.31
N GLN A 162 68.97 -75.53 107.86
CA GLN A 162 69.81 -75.16 109.00
C GLN A 162 69.29 -73.82 109.54
N ARG A 163 68.76 -73.85 110.77
CA ARG A 163 68.41 -72.65 111.55
C ARG A 163 69.72 -72.04 112.06
N GLU A 164 69.68 -70.71 112.20
CA GLU A 164 70.65 -69.83 112.90
C GLU A 164 71.78 -69.27 112.03
N ASN A 165 71.46 -68.23 111.23
CA ASN A 165 72.27 -67.01 110.97
C ASN A 165 71.66 -66.13 109.83
N GLY A 166 70.34 -65.92 109.83
CA GLY A 166 69.61 -65.35 108.68
C GLY A 166 69.16 -63.88 108.77
N GLU A 167 69.20 -63.23 109.93
CA GLU A 167 68.54 -61.91 110.10
C GLU A 167 69.26 -60.77 109.33
N GLY A 168 70.60 -60.76 109.25
CA GLY A 168 71.34 -59.69 108.55
C GLY A 168 71.42 -59.80 107.02
N ILE A 169 71.35 -61.03 106.47
CA ILE A 169 71.38 -61.27 105.01
C ILE A 169 69.98 -61.09 104.41
N ALA A 170 68.94 -61.41 105.18
CA ALA A 170 67.56 -61.09 104.83
C ALA A 170 67.35 -59.57 104.75
N ASP A 171 67.83 -58.79 105.73
CA ASP A 171 67.69 -57.32 105.73
C ASP A 171 68.43 -56.62 104.57
N THR A 172 69.63 -57.13 104.20
CA THR A 172 70.40 -56.54 103.09
C THR A 172 69.74 -56.84 101.74
N SER A 173 69.23 -58.07 101.56
CA SER A 173 68.46 -58.46 100.38
C SER A 173 67.12 -57.71 100.30
N LEU A 174 66.45 -57.52 101.44
CA LEU A 174 65.21 -56.74 101.56
C LEU A 174 65.44 -55.27 101.17
N CYS A 175 66.56 -54.66 101.60
CA CYS A 175 66.93 -53.29 101.25
C CYS A 175 67.28 -53.12 99.76
N GLN A 176 67.85 -54.13 99.11
CA GLN A 176 68.09 -54.12 97.66
C GLN A 176 66.79 -54.22 96.87
N VAL A 177 65.92 -55.18 97.25
CA VAL A 177 64.59 -55.33 96.65
C VAL A 177 63.73 -54.08 96.86
N GLN A 178 63.86 -53.40 98.01
CA GLN A 178 63.16 -52.16 98.29
C GLN A 178 63.63 -51.01 97.39
N ARG A 179 64.95 -50.84 97.22
CA ARG A 179 65.50 -49.82 96.30
C ARG A 179 65.12 -50.08 94.84
N GLU A 180 65.11 -51.34 94.43
CA GLU A 180 64.67 -51.74 93.09
C GLU A 180 63.16 -51.50 92.91
N ALA A 181 62.35 -51.78 93.93
CA ALA A 181 60.93 -51.45 93.95
C ALA A 181 60.68 -49.93 93.88
N ASP A 182 61.49 -49.13 94.56
CA ASP A 182 61.38 -47.66 94.52
C ASP A 182 61.82 -47.09 93.16
N PHE A 183 62.89 -47.63 92.56
CA PHE A 183 63.33 -47.27 91.20
C PHE A 183 62.27 -47.62 90.14
N LEU A 184 61.67 -48.80 90.22
CA LEU A 184 60.60 -49.22 89.31
C LEU A 184 59.33 -48.37 89.50
N ARG A 185 59.00 -47.96 90.73
CA ARG A 185 57.90 -47.01 90.98
C ARG A 185 58.17 -45.65 90.35
N GLU A 186 59.39 -45.15 90.43
CA GLU A 186 59.77 -43.88 89.84
C GLU A 186 59.79 -43.94 88.30
N GLN A 187 60.28 -45.03 87.72
CA GLN A 187 60.21 -45.26 86.28
C GLN A 187 58.75 -45.35 85.80
N LEU A 188 57.89 -46.07 86.54
CA LEU A 188 56.46 -46.15 86.24
C LEU A 188 55.79 -44.76 86.34
N ALA A 189 56.16 -43.96 87.35
CA ALA A 189 55.65 -42.59 87.48
C ALA A 189 56.07 -41.70 86.29
N ASN A 190 57.33 -41.81 85.85
CA ASN A 190 57.84 -41.08 84.69
C ASN A 190 57.17 -41.52 83.37
N GLU A 191 56.94 -42.81 83.18
CA GLU A 191 56.18 -43.31 82.02
C GLU A 191 54.71 -42.89 82.06
N MET A 192 54.07 -42.89 83.23
CA MET A 192 52.71 -42.36 83.38
C MET A 192 52.62 -40.87 83.03
N GLU A 193 53.59 -40.05 83.47
CA GLU A 193 53.63 -38.63 83.15
C GLU A 193 53.94 -38.38 81.65
N SER A 194 54.87 -39.15 81.08
CA SER A 194 55.16 -39.15 79.63
C SER A 194 53.93 -39.50 78.80
N ASN A 195 53.18 -40.53 79.20
CA ASN A 195 51.94 -40.95 78.55
C ASN A 195 50.85 -39.88 78.65
N LYS A 196 50.71 -39.25 79.83
CA LYS A 196 49.80 -38.12 80.02
C LYS A 196 50.13 -36.94 79.10
N ASN A 197 51.41 -36.60 78.95
CA ASN A 197 51.86 -35.54 78.04
C ASN A 197 51.59 -35.89 76.55
N LYS A 198 51.83 -37.15 76.15
CA LYS A 198 51.46 -37.64 74.80
C LYS A 198 49.96 -37.55 74.57
N GLN A 199 49.13 -37.88 75.56
CA GLN A 199 47.68 -37.76 75.46
C GLN A 199 47.22 -36.31 75.32
N ILE A 200 47.82 -35.38 76.07
CA ILE A 200 47.53 -33.93 75.94
C ILE A 200 47.87 -33.46 74.52
N LEU A 201 49.05 -33.81 74.02
CA LEU A 201 49.47 -33.43 72.67
C LEU A 201 48.55 -34.05 71.60
N LEU A 202 48.17 -35.31 71.75
CA LEU A 202 47.23 -35.99 70.85
C LEU A 202 45.89 -35.24 70.83
N ASN A 203 45.31 -34.94 72.00
CA ASN A 203 44.06 -34.20 72.11
C ASN A 203 44.18 -32.79 71.49
N GLN A 204 45.31 -32.12 71.67
CA GLN A 204 45.57 -30.82 71.06
C GLN A 204 45.65 -30.91 69.53
N THR A 205 46.32 -31.92 68.98
CA THR A 205 46.39 -32.14 67.53
C THR A 205 45.03 -32.54 66.94
N THR A 206 44.24 -33.36 67.64
CA THR A 206 42.88 -33.72 67.22
C THR A 206 41.98 -32.48 67.20
N ALA A 207 42.05 -31.63 68.23
CA ALA A 207 41.29 -30.39 68.28
C ALA A 207 41.67 -29.41 67.14
N GLN A 208 42.96 -29.32 66.79
CA GLN A 208 43.42 -28.54 65.65
C GLN A 208 42.88 -29.08 64.32
N LEU A 209 42.85 -30.41 64.15
CA LEU A 209 42.29 -31.03 62.95
C LEU A 209 40.77 -30.80 62.85
N ASP A 210 40.05 -30.93 63.95
CA ASP A 210 38.61 -30.65 64.02
C ASP A 210 38.32 -29.18 63.66
N GLN A 211 39.12 -28.26 64.18
CA GLN A 211 39.00 -26.84 63.84
C GLN A 211 39.24 -26.58 62.34
N LEU A 212 40.29 -27.17 61.77
CA LEU A 212 40.59 -27.02 60.34
C LEU A 212 39.48 -27.60 59.45
N MET A 213 38.87 -28.72 59.85
CA MET A 213 37.71 -29.28 59.14
C MET A 213 36.51 -28.35 59.16
N VAL A 214 36.22 -27.70 60.29
CA VAL A 214 35.13 -26.71 60.39
C VAL A 214 35.43 -25.51 59.48
N GLU A 215 36.64 -24.97 59.52
CA GLU A 215 37.05 -23.85 58.68
C GLU A 215 36.96 -24.20 57.18
N PHE A 216 37.36 -25.42 56.78
CA PHE A 216 37.23 -25.90 55.41
C PHE A 216 35.76 -26.05 54.99
N GLN A 217 34.91 -26.60 55.84
CA GLN A 217 33.47 -26.71 55.58
C GLN A 217 32.82 -25.32 55.41
N GLU A 218 33.19 -24.36 56.24
CA GLU A 218 32.72 -22.98 56.11
C GLU A 218 33.19 -22.33 54.81
N LEU A 219 34.47 -22.50 54.44
CA LEU A 219 35.00 -21.95 53.18
C LEU A 219 34.29 -22.56 51.97
N SER A 220 34.10 -23.88 51.96
CA SER A 220 33.40 -24.60 50.90
C SER A 220 31.97 -24.11 50.76
N LYS A 221 31.26 -23.91 51.88
CA LYS A 221 29.92 -23.33 51.89
C LYS A 221 29.89 -21.90 51.35
N LYS A 222 30.82 -21.03 51.78
CA LYS A 222 30.93 -19.65 51.29
C LYS A 222 31.22 -19.60 49.80
N TRP A 223 32.11 -20.46 49.31
CA TRP A 223 32.45 -20.55 47.89
C TRP A 223 31.27 -21.04 47.06
N GLY A 224 30.55 -22.07 47.53
CA GLY A 224 29.32 -22.55 46.88
C GLY A 224 28.23 -21.47 46.81
N GLN A 225 28.03 -20.71 47.89
CA GLN A 225 27.09 -19.59 47.92
C GLN A 225 27.49 -18.47 46.95
N GLN A 226 28.78 -18.11 46.91
CA GLN A 226 29.28 -17.08 46.00
C GLN A 226 29.14 -17.52 44.54
N SER A 227 29.48 -18.78 44.23
CA SER A 227 29.33 -19.32 42.88
C SER A 227 27.86 -19.35 42.45
N GLN A 228 26.95 -19.74 43.35
CA GLN A 228 25.50 -19.75 43.07
C GLN A 228 24.98 -18.33 42.84
N ALA A 229 25.38 -17.37 43.67
CA ALA A 229 24.95 -15.97 43.52
C ALA A 229 25.40 -15.35 42.19
N VAL A 230 26.60 -15.68 41.71
CA VAL A 230 27.09 -15.25 40.39
C VAL A 230 26.26 -15.87 39.27
N LEU A 231 25.92 -17.16 39.39
CA LEU A 231 25.08 -17.84 38.40
C LEU A 231 23.66 -17.26 38.37
N ASP A 232 23.05 -17.06 39.54
CA ASP A 232 21.71 -16.48 39.66
C ASP A 232 21.66 -15.07 39.08
N HIS A 233 22.67 -14.24 39.36
CA HIS A 233 22.77 -12.90 38.78
C HIS A 233 22.89 -12.92 37.25
N SER A 234 23.72 -13.82 36.71
CA SER A 234 23.88 -13.97 35.26
C SER A 234 22.59 -14.45 34.59
N VAL A 235 21.84 -15.37 35.22
CA VAL A 235 20.55 -15.84 34.73
C VAL A 235 19.50 -14.70 34.79
N ASP A 236 19.48 -13.91 35.86
CA ASP A 236 18.58 -12.75 35.97
C ASP A 236 18.87 -11.69 34.90
N GLU A 237 20.14 -11.40 34.62
CA GLU A 237 20.49 -10.50 33.51
C GLU A 237 20.07 -11.09 32.15
N LEU A 238 20.32 -12.38 31.91
CA LEU A 238 19.95 -13.03 30.66
C LEU A 238 18.43 -13.11 30.45
N THR A 239 17.66 -13.30 31.53
CA THR A 239 16.20 -13.31 31.46
C THR A 239 15.65 -11.92 31.21
N LYS A 240 16.21 -10.88 31.85
CA LYS A 240 15.84 -9.48 31.61
C LYS A 240 16.11 -9.05 30.18
N THR A 241 17.29 -9.38 29.64
CA THR A 241 17.65 -9.08 28.24
C THR A 241 16.74 -9.82 27.25
N ASN A 242 16.44 -11.10 27.48
CA ASN A 242 15.49 -11.85 26.66
C ASN A 242 14.08 -11.26 26.67
N LEU A 243 13.59 -10.83 27.85
CA LEU A 243 12.28 -10.18 27.96
C LEU A 243 12.23 -8.88 27.17
N GLN A 244 13.28 -8.06 27.29
CA GLN A 244 13.39 -6.80 26.55
C GLN A 244 13.46 -7.03 25.04
N LEU A 245 14.22 -8.04 24.59
CA LEU A 245 14.24 -8.43 23.18
C LEU A 245 12.84 -8.83 22.70
N ARG A 246 12.12 -9.68 23.45
CA ARG A 246 10.75 -10.09 23.10
C ARG A 246 9.80 -8.91 22.97
N GLN A 247 9.88 -7.93 23.87
CA GLN A 247 9.09 -6.70 23.78
C GLN A 247 9.43 -5.92 22.51
N ASN A 248 10.71 -5.72 22.23
CA ASN A 248 11.16 -5.03 21.01
C ASN A 248 10.71 -5.76 19.73
N TYR A 249 10.75 -7.09 19.70
CA TYR A 249 10.25 -7.89 18.58
C TYR A 249 8.75 -7.72 18.39
N SER A 250 7.96 -7.75 19.48
CA SER A 250 6.51 -7.51 19.42
C SER A 250 6.17 -6.11 18.90
N GLU A 251 6.88 -5.07 19.34
CA GLU A 251 6.69 -3.71 18.83
C GLU A 251 7.06 -3.57 17.36
N LEU A 252 8.13 -4.26 16.94
CA LEU A 252 8.55 -4.25 15.54
C LEU A 252 7.54 -4.98 14.65
N GLU A 253 6.99 -6.10 15.13
CA GLU A 253 5.93 -6.84 14.46
C GLU A 253 4.68 -5.98 14.26
N GLU A 254 4.23 -5.26 15.30
CA GLU A 254 3.09 -4.34 15.19
C GLU A 254 3.36 -3.20 14.19
N LYS A 255 4.57 -2.63 14.19
CA LYS A 255 4.98 -1.61 13.21
C LYS A 255 4.97 -2.15 11.78
N VAL A 256 5.41 -3.40 11.57
CA VAL A 256 5.38 -4.06 10.26
C VAL A 256 3.94 -4.28 9.81
N ILE A 257 3.06 -4.76 10.70
CA ILE A 257 1.62 -4.93 10.39
C ILE A 257 0.98 -3.59 10.03
N SER A 258 1.26 -2.53 10.79
CA SER A 258 0.75 -1.17 10.51
C SER A 258 1.26 -0.61 9.17
N ALA A 259 2.54 -0.83 8.85
CA ALA A 259 3.12 -0.40 7.58
C ALA A 259 2.49 -1.17 6.40
N ASN A 260 2.32 -2.49 6.53
CA ASN A 260 1.73 -3.34 5.49
C ASN A 260 0.27 -3.00 5.24
N THR A 261 -0.53 -2.74 6.28
CA THR A 261 -1.93 -2.32 6.11
C THR A 261 -2.03 -0.97 5.40
N ARG A 262 -1.19 0.00 5.76
CA ARG A 262 -1.11 1.29 5.05
C ARG A 262 -0.69 1.13 3.58
N LEU A 263 0.24 0.21 3.31
CA LEU A 263 0.69 -0.06 1.95
C LEU A 263 -0.44 -0.65 1.11
N ALA A 264 -1.16 -1.65 1.63
CA ALA A 264 -2.30 -2.26 0.94
C ALA A 264 -3.40 -1.24 0.60
N VAL A 265 -3.74 -0.34 1.52
CA VAL A 265 -4.71 0.74 1.27
C VAL A 265 -4.22 1.71 0.20
N ALA A 266 -2.93 2.04 0.21
CA ALA A 266 -2.34 2.91 -0.81
C ALA A 266 -2.34 2.23 -2.20
N GLU A 267 -2.05 0.94 -2.27
CA GLU A 267 -2.12 0.15 -3.50
C GLU A 267 -3.54 0.11 -4.08
N GLU A 268 -4.56 -0.15 -3.24
CA GLU A 268 -5.96 -0.13 -3.66
C GLU A 268 -6.40 1.25 -4.18
N MET A 269 -6.00 2.33 -3.50
CA MET A 269 -6.27 3.69 -3.96
C MET A 269 -5.61 4.00 -5.30
N VAL A 270 -4.38 3.54 -5.51
CA VAL A 270 -3.68 3.71 -6.79
C VAL A 270 -4.39 2.93 -7.90
N LEU A 271 -4.83 1.71 -7.64
CA LEU A 271 -5.60 0.91 -8.60
C LEU A 271 -6.94 1.57 -8.95
N SER A 272 -7.68 2.07 -7.96
CA SER A 272 -8.92 2.81 -8.18
C SER A 272 -8.69 4.05 -9.06
N LYS A 273 -7.67 4.87 -8.73
CA LYS A 273 -7.32 6.04 -9.56
C LYS A 273 -6.88 5.64 -10.98
N GLN A 274 -6.24 4.49 -11.13
CA GLN A 274 -5.82 3.99 -12.44
C GLN A 274 -7.05 3.64 -13.31
N VAL A 275 -8.11 3.09 -12.72
CA VAL A 275 -9.39 2.86 -13.41
C VAL A 275 -10.00 4.19 -13.87
N ASP A 276 -10.09 5.17 -12.98
CA ASP A 276 -10.63 6.51 -13.33
C ASP A 276 -9.84 7.14 -14.49
N ILE A 277 -8.51 7.04 -14.46
CA ILE A 277 -7.64 7.53 -15.54
C ILE A 277 -7.99 6.83 -16.86
N THR A 278 -8.15 5.52 -16.85
CA THR A 278 -8.50 4.78 -18.09
C THR A 278 -9.89 5.15 -18.63
N GLU A 279 -10.86 5.39 -17.75
CA GLU A 279 -12.20 5.82 -18.15
C GLU A 279 -12.17 7.23 -18.77
N LEU A 280 -11.47 8.17 -18.11
CA LEU A 280 -11.28 9.52 -18.62
C LEU A 280 -10.54 9.54 -19.96
N GLN A 281 -9.52 8.68 -20.12
CA GLN A 281 -8.81 8.53 -21.40
C GLN A 281 -9.74 8.01 -22.51
N SER A 282 -10.60 7.04 -22.21
CA SER A 282 -11.59 6.53 -23.15
C SER A 282 -12.59 7.63 -23.56
N GLU A 283 -13.05 8.44 -22.61
CA GLU A 283 -13.98 9.53 -22.88
C GLU A 283 -13.34 10.65 -23.70
N ILE A 284 -12.08 11.00 -23.42
CA ILE A 284 -11.30 11.93 -24.24
C ILE A 284 -11.23 11.43 -25.69
N ALA A 285 -10.84 10.16 -25.91
CA ALA A 285 -10.76 9.58 -27.25
C ALA A 285 -12.13 9.60 -27.97
N ARG A 286 -13.22 9.37 -27.24
CA ARG A 286 -14.59 9.47 -27.78
C ARG A 286 -14.92 10.90 -28.20
N LEU A 287 -14.60 11.89 -27.36
CA LEU A 287 -14.84 13.31 -27.64
C LEU A 287 -14.00 13.82 -28.80
N GLU A 288 -12.73 13.39 -28.90
CA GLU A 288 -11.86 13.69 -30.04
C GLU A 288 -12.50 13.24 -31.36
N LYS A 289 -13.02 12.00 -31.40
CA LYS A 289 -13.74 11.49 -32.58
C LYS A 289 -14.99 12.31 -32.92
N CYS A 290 -15.73 12.79 -31.92
CA CYS A 290 -16.86 13.70 -32.17
C CYS A 290 -16.39 15.05 -32.73
N LEU A 291 -15.29 15.60 -32.20
CA LEU A 291 -14.72 16.86 -32.67
C LEU A 291 -14.23 16.78 -34.13
N GLU A 292 -13.70 15.64 -34.57
CA GLU A 292 -13.32 15.41 -35.98
C GLU A 292 -14.48 15.62 -36.97
N THR A 293 -15.73 15.44 -36.54
CA THR A 293 -16.92 15.63 -37.39
C THR A 293 -17.37 17.09 -37.52
N MET A 294 -17.03 17.95 -36.55
CA MET A 294 -17.40 19.36 -36.58
C MET A 294 -16.94 20.14 -37.82
N PRO A 295 -15.69 20.04 -38.31
CA PRO A 295 -15.26 20.77 -39.50
C PRO A 295 -16.05 20.36 -40.75
N ILE A 296 -16.42 19.08 -40.86
CA ILE A 296 -17.22 18.58 -41.99
C ILE A 296 -18.62 19.18 -41.96
N LEU A 297 -19.30 19.13 -40.80
CA LEU A 297 -20.63 19.73 -40.64
C LEU A 297 -20.60 21.25 -40.87
N LYS A 298 -19.54 21.92 -40.41
CA LYS A 298 -19.34 23.36 -40.65
C LYS A 298 -19.16 23.67 -42.13
N ALA A 299 -18.35 22.88 -42.85
CA ALA A 299 -18.18 23.02 -44.29
C ALA A 299 -19.51 22.77 -45.04
N GLN A 300 -20.27 21.75 -44.64
CA GLN A 300 -21.58 21.46 -45.22
C GLN A 300 -22.57 22.64 -45.03
N MET A 301 -22.61 23.23 -43.84
CA MET A 301 -23.43 24.40 -43.56
C MET A 301 -23.05 25.61 -44.41
N GLU A 302 -21.75 25.86 -44.60
CA GLU A 302 -21.28 26.95 -45.47
C GLU A 302 -21.63 26.71 -46.94
N LEU A 303 -21.49 25.48 -47.45
CA LEU A 303 -21.89 25.13 -48.82
C LEU A 303 -23.39 25.37 -49.05
N PHE A 304 -24.24 24.92 -48.13
CA PHE A 304 -25.68 25.19 -48.24
C PHE A 304 -26.01 26.67 -48.16
N ARG A 305 -25.28 27.44 -47.34
CA ARG A 305 -25.45 28.90 -47.27
C ARG A 305 -25.09 29.54 -48.61
N THR A 306 -23.95 29.17 -49.21
CA THR A 306 -23.53 29.72 -50.51
C THR A 306 -24.48 29.33 -51.63
N ASP A 307 -24.95 28.08 -51.66
CA ASP A 307 -25.90 27.60 -52.67
C ASP A 307 -27.25 28.34 -52.56
N PHE A 308 -27.72 28.57 -51.32
CA PHE A 308 -28.93 29.34 -51.08
C PHE A 308 -28.80 30.80 -51.51
N GLU A 309 -27.66 31.44 -51.21
CA GLU A 309 -27.39 32.82 -51.64
C GLU A 309 -27.33 32.94 -53.17
N ALA A 310 -26.65 32.00 -53.84
CA ALA A 310 -26.58 31.96 -55.30
C ALA A 310 -27.95 31.73 -55.95
N GLU A 311 -28.74 30.79 -55.45
CA GLU A 311 -30.12 30.55 -55.93
C GLU A 311 -31.01 31.79 -55.73
N ARG A 312 -30.87 32.47 -54.59
CA ARG A 312 -31.61 33.70 -54.32
C ARG A 312 -31.23 34.81 -55.29
N GLU A 313 -29.94 35.01 -55.54
CA GLU A 313 -29.44 36.01 -56.50
C GLU A 313 -29.95 35.71 -57.92
N ALA A 314 -29.86 34.45 -58.36
CA ALA A 314 -30.38 34.01 -59.65
C ALA A 314 -31.89 34.29 -59.78
N ARG A 315 -32.68 33.99 -58.74
CA ARG A 315 -34.11 34.29 -58.71
C ARG A 315 -34.43 35.78 -58.77
N GLN A 316 -33.64 36.61 -58.09
CA GLN A 316 -33.80 38.07 -58.14
C GLN A 316 -33.49 38.61 -59.53
N SER A 317 -32.43 38.11 -60.17
CA SER A 317 -32.11 38.47 -61.57
C SER A 317 -33.25 38.07 -62.51
N LEU A 318 -33.73 36.83 -62.43
CA LEU A 318 -34.83 36.34 -63.25
C LEU A 318 -36.13 37.12 -63.04
N ALA A 319 -36.43 37.51 -61.80
CA ALA A 319 -37.58 38.36 -61.50
C ALA A 319 -37.43 39.75 -62.13
N GLY A 320 -36.24 40.35 -62.06
CA GLY A 320 -35.93 41.62 -62.71
C GLY A 320 -36.05 41.55 -64.24
N ASP A 321 -35.49 40.51 -64.86
CA ASP A 321 -35.59 40.27 -66.30
C ASP A 321 -37.05 40.06 -66.73
N LYS A 322 -37.82 39.30 -65.94
CA LYS A 322 -39.26 39.10 -66.16
C LYS A 322 -40.01 40.43 -66.14
N ASP A 323 -39.78 41.27 -65.13
CA ASP A 323 -40.44 42.58 -65.03
C ASP A 323 -40.06 43.51 -66.18
N ALA A 324 -38.81 43.46 -66.65
CA ALA A 324 -38.35 44.21 -67.82
C ALA A 324 -39.05 43.76 -69.10
N MET A 325 -39.12 42.44 -69.34
CA MET A 325 -39.82 41.86 -70.50
C MET A 325 -41.32 42.16 -70.47
N GLU A 326 -41.96 42.10 -69.30
CA GLU A 326 -43.37 42.49 -69.15
C GLU A 326 -43.60 43.97 -69.50
N GLN A 327 -42.69 44.86 -69.11
CA GLN A 327 -42.77 46.28 -69.48
C GLN A 327 -42.60 46.46 -70.99
N GLU A 328 -41.64 45.78 -71.62
CA GLU A 328 -41.45 45.82 -73.07
C GLU A 328 -42.69 45.31 -73.82
N ILE A 329 -43.27 44.19 -73.39
CA ILE A 329 -44.52 43.67 -73.95
C ILE A 329 -45.65 44.69 -73.81
N ARG A 330 -45.77 45.37 -72.67
CA ARG A 330 -46.79 46.44 -72.48
C ARG A 330 -46.56 47.62 -73.41
N LEU A 331 -45.30 48.01 -73.65
CA LEU A 331 -44.96 49.08 -74.59
C LEU A 331 -45.30 48.69 -76.03
N LEU A 332 -44.89 47.50 -76.46
CA LEU A 332 -45.18 46.97 -77.80
C LEU A 332 -46.69 46.82 -78.04
N LYS A 333 -47.44 46.32 -77.07
CA LYS A 333 -48.92 46.26 -77.14
C LYS A 333 -49.53 47.65 -77.33
N ARG A 334 -49.07 48.65 -76.58
CA ARG A 334 -49.53 50.05 -76.73
C ARG A 334 -49.21 50.62 -78.11
N GLN A 335 -48.02 50.32 -78.64
CA GLN A 335 -47.64 50.75 -79.99
C GLN A 335 -48.50 50.07 -81.06
N LEU A 336 -48.79 48.78 -80.91
CA LEU A 336 -49.67 48.05 -81.82
C LEU A 336 -51.11 48.58 -81.78
N GLU A 337 -51.66 48.83 -80.59
CA GLU A 337 -52.98 49.45 -80.42
C GLU A 337 -53.04 50.83 -81.09
N GLY A 338 -52.02 51.67 -80.91
CA GLY A 338 -51.91 52.96 -81.58
C GLY A 338 -51.70 52.88 -83.11
N ALA A 339 -51.09 51.81 -83.62
CA ALA A 339 -50.94 51.56 -85.05
C ALA A 339 -52.23 51.01 -85.69
N VAL A 340 -52.99 50.19 -84.96
CA VAL A 340 -54.33 49.71 -85.36
C VAL A 340 -55.32 50.87 -85.38
N GLU A 341 -55.19 51.83 -84.47
CA GLU A 341 -55.93 53.10 -84.53
C GLU A 341 -55.46 54.06 -85.64
N ASN A 342 -54.35 53.80 -86.33
CA ASN A 342 -53.99 54.54 -87.55
C ASN A 342 -54.35 53.79 -88.84
N SER A 343 -54.85 52.55 -88.74
CA SER A 343 -55.17 51.68 -89.89
C SER A 343 -56.67 51.63 -90.23
N TYR A 344 -57.56 52.32 -89.49
CA TYR A 344 -59.02 52.28 -89.75
C TYR A 344 -59.52 53.18 -90.88
N VAL A 345 -58.68 53.50 -91.87
CA VAL A 345 -59.16 54.02 -93.16
C VAL A 345 -58.67 53.09 -94.27
N SER A 346 -59.36 51.97 -94.47
CA SER A 346 -59.85 51.50 -95.79
C SER A 346 -60.48 50.11 -95.74
N VAL A 347 -61.82 50.13 -95.88
CA VAL A 347 -62.64 49.23 -96.73
C VAL A 347 -62.95 47.80 -96.22
N SER A 348 -64.22 47.64 -95.84
CA SER A 348 -65.03 46.41 -95.84
C SER A 348 -64.97 45.63 -97.16
N THR A 349 -65.25 44.32 -97.15
CA THR A 349 -66.53 43.74 -97.64
C THR A 349 -66.49 42.20 -97.63
N ARG A 350 -67.37 41.63 -96.78
CA ARG A 350 -68.16 40.38 -96.84
C ARG A 350 -67.53 38.97 -96.86
N PRO A 351 -68.29 38.00 -96.27
CA PRO A 351 -67.89 36.62 -96.07
C PRO A 351 -68.37 35.71 -97.21
N SER A 352 -67.67 34.60 -97.42
CA SER A 352 -68.15 33.48 -98.23
C SER A 352 -67.82 32.19 -97.49
N GLU A 353 -68.89 31.48 -97.15
CA GLU A 353 -68.90 30.10 -96.67
C GLU A 353 -68.45 29.15 -97.79
N ASP A 354 -68.16 27.91 -97.40
CA ASP A 354 -67.79 26.74 -98.20
C ASP A 354 -66.29 26.57 -98.53
N ASP A 355 -65.54 26.13 -97.52
CA ASP A 355 -64.67 24.97 -97.71
C ASP A 355 -64.76 24.07 -96.46
N VAL A 356 -65.62 23.06 -96.54
CA VAL A 356 -65.82 22.04 -95.50
C VAL A 356 -64.59 21.15 -95.48
N VAL A 357 -63.58 21.54 -94.70
CA VAL A 357 -62.48 20.66 -94.33
C VAL A 357 -63.04 19.61 -93.37
N VAL A 358 -63.43 18.45 -93.91
CA VAL A 358 -63.70 17.26 -93.10
C VAL A 358 -62.37 16.83 -92.49
N THR A 359 -62.04 17.35 -91.30
CA THR A 359 -60.93 16.84 -90.50
C THR A 359 -61.35 15.48 -89.94
N SER A 360 -61.07 14.40 -90.66
CA SER A 360 -61.17 13.06 -90.09
C SER A 360 -59.98 12.84 -89.16
N TYR A 361 -60.26 12.58 -87.90
CA TYR A 361 -59.24 12.28 -86.89
C TYR A 361 -58.97 10.78 -86.90
N GLU A 362 -57.74 10.34 -87.14
CA GLU A 362 -57.38 8.92 -87.25
C GLU A 362 -56.63 8.43 -86.01
N CYS A 363 -56.95 7.20 -85.57
CA CYS A 363 -56.23 6.55 -84.47
C CYS A 363 -54.90 5.95 -84.97
N PRO A 364 -53.73 6.36 -84.44
CA PRO A 364 -52.43 5.88 -84.93
C PRO A 364 -52.15 4.40 -84.62
N LYS A 365 -52.94 3.74 -83.76
CA LYS A 365 -52.76 2.32 -83.42
C LYS A 365 -53.56 1.36 -84.33
N CYS A 366 -54.71 1.78 -84.85
CA CYS A 366 -55.62 0.92 -85.63
C CYS A 366 -56.12 1.54 -86.94
N ASN A 367 -55.75 2.80 -87.23
CA ASN A 367 -56.08 3.56 -88.44
C ASN A 367 -57.57 3.76 -88.74
N PHE A 368 -58.44 3.68 -87.72
CA PHE A 368 -59.85 4.05 -87.86
C PHE A 368 -60.03 5.57 -87.83
N ALA A 369 -60.85 6.09 -88.76
CA ALA A 369 -61.15 7.50 -88.91
C ALA A 369 -62.44 7.88 -88.17
N PHE A 370 -62.39 9.01 -87.45
CA PHE A 370 -63.47 9.53 -86.63
C PHE A 370 -63.83 10.97 -87.03
N GLN A 371 -65.12 11.30 -86.92
CA GLN A 371 -65.64 12.61 -87.33
C GLN A 371 -65.51 13.70 -86.23
N SER A 372 -65.09 13.33 -85.02
CA SER A 372 -64.81 14.29 -83.93
C SER A 372 -63.65 13.86 -83.06
N ASN A 373 -62.93 14.84 -82.50
CA ASN A 373 -61.81 14.61 -81.59
C ASN A 373 -62.24 13.88 -80.30
N ASP A 374 -63.47 14.14 -79.81
CA ASP A 374 -64.01 13.44 -78.64
C ASP A 374 -64.31 11.96 -78.90
N ALA A 375 -64.71 11.61 -80.13
CA ALA A 375 -64.88 10.21 -80.54
C ALA A 375 -63.53 9.50 -80.67
N LEU A 376 -62.49 10.20 -81.18
CA LEU A 376 -61.12 9.69 -81.19
C LEU A 376 -60.57 9.47 -79.77
N ASN A 377 -60.75 10.42 -78.85
CA ASN A 377 -60.23 10.32 -77.48
C ASN A 377 -60.87 9.16 -76.70
N ASN A 378 -62.20 8.99 -76.81
CA ASN A 378 -62.88 7.82 -76.22
C ASN A 378 -62.37 6.50 -76.82
N HIS A 379 -62.08 6.48 -78.13
CA HIS A 379 -61.49 5.31 -78.76
C HIS A 379 -60.05 5.07 -78.31
N LEU A 380 -59.21 6.11 -78.16
CA LEU A 380 -57.82 6.00 -77.71
C LEU A 380 -57.72 5.39 -76.31
N ASP A 381 -58.60 5.75 -75.38
CA ASP A 381 -58.61 5.18 -74.03
C ASP A 381 -58.86 3.65 -74.03
N VAL A 382 -59.70 3.15 -74.92
CA VAL A 382 -59.95 1.70 -75.08
C VAL A 382 -58.88 1.03 -75.95
N CYS A 383 -58.45 1.71 -77.02
CA CYS A 383 -57.51 1.17 -77.99
C CYS A 383 -56.10 1.03 -77.39
N LEU A 384 -55.68 1.95 -76.51
CA LEU A 384 -54.39 1.87 -75.81
C LEU A 384 -54.37 0.80 -74.71
N THR A 385 -55.52 0.45 -74.12
CA THR A 385 -55.62 -0.53 -73.02
C THR A 385 -55.81 -1.98 -73.47
N GLN A 386 -56.19 -2.23 -74.73
CA GLN A 386 -56.18 -3.58 -75.31
C GLN A 386 -54.77 -3.98 -75.77
N GLN A 387 -54.13 -4.88 -75.00
CA GLN A 387 -53.04 -5.74 -75.47
C GLN A 387 -53.64 -6.81 -76.40
N MET A 388 -53.44 -6.66 -77.70
CA MET A 388 -53.53 -7.77 -78.63
C MET A 388 -52.21 -8.57 -78.52
N PHE A 389 -52.28 -9.74 -77.90
CA PHE A 389 -51.40 -10.88 -78.19
C PHE A 389 -52.32 -11.98 -78.74
N PRO A 390 -51.90 -12.80 -79.72
CA PRO A 390 -50.61 -12.84 -80.40
C PRO A 390 -50.58 -12.14 -81.77
#